data_AF-A0A1F5UXR7-F1
#
_entry.id   AF-A0A1F5UXR7-F1
#
_cell.length_a   1.000
_cell.length_b   1.000
_cell.length_c   1.000
_cell.angle_alpha   90.00
_cell.angle_beta   90.00
_cell.angle_gamma   90.00
#
_symmetry.space_group_name_H-M   'P 1'
#
loop_
_entity.id
_entity.type
_entity.pdbx_description
1 polymer ?
#
loop_
_entity_poly.entity_id
_entity_poly.type
_entity_poly.pdbx_seq_one_letter_code
_entity_poly.pdbx_strand_id
1 'polypeptide(L)'
;MPAVEQWLFNAFSVRFGAEWSYIKISGNQGAGEGKTIGVTIPCDFITKFTLDVNVTNRVRPSRNIRNLSIGESAAFFTLTFSDIFFKGK
;
A
#
# COMPACT_ATOMS: atom_id res chain seq x y z
N MET A 1 2.03 5.38 6.04
CA MET A 1 1.88 4.15 6.81
C MET A 1 3.14 3.32 6.67
N PRO A 2 3.92 3.12 7.74
CA PRO A 2 5.09 2.25 7.69
C PRO A 2 4.67 0.81 7.41
N ALA A 3 5.43 0.11 6.58
CA ALA A 3 5.23 -1.30 6.25
C ALA A 3 6.57 -2.03 6.28
N VAL A 4 6.56 -3.26 6.79
CA VAL A 4 7.69 -4.18 6.69
C VAL A 4 7.60 -4.91 5.36
N GLU A 5 8.71 -5.00 4.65
CA GLU A 5 8.85 -5.75 3.40
C GLU A 5 9.77 -6.94 3.62
N GLN A 6 9.32 -8.13 3.19
CA GLN A 6 10.13 -9.34 3.18
C GLN A 6 10.19 -9.92 1.77
N TRP A 7 11.40 -10.03 1.23
CA TRP A 7 11.66 -10.76 0.00
C TRP A 7 11.75 -12.26 0.26
N LEU A 8 11.06 -13.04 -0.56
CA LEU A 8 11.05 -14.49 -0.50
C LEU A 8 11.80 -15.04 -1.72
N PHE A 9 12.99 -15.60 -1.46
CA PHE A 9 13.86 -16.23 -2.45
C PHE A 9 14.21 -15.33 -3.66
N ASN A 10 14.21 -14.00 -3.47
CA ASN A 10 14.33 -13.00 -4.55
C ASN A 10 13.30 -13.15 -5.69
N ALA A 11 12.24 -13.95 -5.48
CA ALA A 11 11.23 -14.23 -6.49
C ALA A 11 10.01 -13.32 -6.36
N PHE A 12 9.67 -12.92 -5.14
CA PHE A 12 8.61 -11.96 -4.84
C PHE A 12 8.82 -11.35 -3.46
N SER A 13 8.18 -10.21 -3.20
CA SER A 13 8.14 -9.61 -1.87
C SER A 13 6.72 -9.54 -1.35
N VAL A 14 6.58 -9.63 -0.04
CA VAL A 14 5.33 -9.37 0.68
C VAL A 14 5.53 -8.19 1.60
N ARG A 15 4.53 -7.31 1.66
CA ARG A 15 4.50 -6.15 2.55
C ARG A 15 3.33 -6.24 3.50
N PHE A 16 3.58 -5.95 4.76
CA PHE A 16 2.53 -5.80 5.76
C PHE A 16 2.83 -4.61 6.64
N GLY A 17 1.79 -3.86 7.00
CA GLY A 17 1.91 -2.77 7.94
C GLY A 17 0.62 -2.61 8.73
N ALA A 18 0.77 -2.08 9.94
CA ALA A 18 -0.33 -1.60 10.75
C ALA A 18 0.05 -0.22 11.31
N GLU A 19 -0.92 0.68 11.40
CA GLU A 19 -0.76 1.96 12.06
C GLU A 19 -1.90 2.17 13.07
N TRP A 20 -1.56 2.76 14.20
CA TRP A 20 -2.52 3.32 15.14
C TRP A 20 -2.15 4.77 15.38
N SER A 21 -3.15 5.63 15.41
CA SER A 21 -2.96 7.07 15.45
C SER A 21 -4.06 7.73 16.27
N TYR A 22 -3.73 8.85 16.91
CA TYR A 22 -4.72 9.72 17.53
C TYR A 22 -4.84 10.99 16.69
N ILE A 23 -6.03 11.22 16.14
CA ILE A 23 -6.25 12.24 15.12
C ILE A 23 -7.17 13.32 15.69
N LYS A 24 -6.73 14.58 15.57
CA LYS A 24 -7.53 15.77 15.88
C LYS A 24 -7.78 16.55 14.60
N ILE A 25 -9.01 16.52 14.08
CA ILE A 25 -9.41 17.24 12.86
C ILE A 25 -10.71 17.99 13.11
N SER A 26 -10.74 19.29 12.81
CA SER A 26 -11.95 20.13 12.88
C SER A 26 -12.72 20.07 14.22
N GLY A 27 -11.99 19.94 15.33
CA GLY A 27 -12.59 19.83 16.67
C GLY A 27 -13.10 18.43 17.03
N ASN A 28 -13.04 17.46 16.12
CA ASN A 28 -13.19 16.05 16.42
C ASN A 28 -11.86 15.43 16.85
N GLN A 29 -11.93 14.58 17.85
CA GLN A 29 -10.81 13.78 18.34
C GLN A 29 -11.22 12.31 18.28
N GLY A 30 -10.35 11.47 17.76
CA GLY A 30 -10.61 10.04 17.69
C GLY A 30 -9.37 9.23 17.41
N ALA A 31 -9.42 7.96 17.80
CA ALA A 31 -8.46 6.98 17.36
C ALA A 31 -8.69 6.68 15.86
N GLY A 32 -7.60 6.55 15.12
CA GLY A 32 -7.57 6.02 13.77
C GLY A 32 -6.66 4.82 13.71
N GLU A 33 -7.05 3.83 12.92
CA GLU A 33 -6.25 2.64 12.66
C GLU A 33 -6.11 2.41 11.16
N GLY A 34 -5.05 1.71 10.77
CA GLY A 34 -4.81 1.34 9.39
C GLY A 34 -4.08 0.02 9.29
N LYS A 35 -4.38 -0.73 8.23
CA LYS A 35 -3.73 -2.00 7.87
C LYS A 35 -3.39 -1.94 6.38
N THR A 36 -2.20 -2.41 6.01
CA THR A 36 -1.79 -2.54 4.61
C THR A 36 -1.20 -3.92 4.38
N ILE A 37 -1.51 -4.47 3.23
CA ILE A 37 -0.88 -5.66 2.69
C ILE A 37 -0.51 -5.40 1.24
N GLY A 38 0.66 -5.88 0.83
CA GLY A 38 1.11 -5.74 -0.54
C GLY A 38 1.93 -6.93 -1.00
N VAL A 39 2.05 -7.07 -2.31
CA VAL A 39 2.89 -8.07 -2.97
C VAL A 39 3.58 -7.43 -4.15
N THR A 40 4.84 -7.79 -4.35
CA THR A 40 5.63 -7.36 -5.51
C THR A 40 6.18 -8.59 -6.21
N ILE A 41 5.91 -8.72 -7.50
CA ILE A 41 6.28 -9.88 -8.32
C ILE A 41 7.14 -9.39 -9.48
N PRO A 42 8.48 -9.57 -9.44
CA PRO A 42 9.32 -9.44 -10.62
C PRO A 42 9.08 -10.60 -11.59
N CYS A 43 8.94 -10.27 -12.87
CA CYS A 43 8.77 -11.20 -13.97
C CYS A 43 9.84 -10.90 -15.02
N ASP A 44 10.84 -11.77 -15.14
CA ASP A 44 11.99 -11.55 -16.03
C ASP A 44 12.07 -12.54 -17.21
N PHE A 45 11.04 -13.37 -17.40
CA PHE A 45 11.10 -14.53 -18.31
C PHE A 45 11.01 -14.18 -19.81
N ILE A 46 10.27 -13.12 -20.18
CA ILE A 46 10.02 -12.74 -21.60
C ILE A 46 10.23 -11.24 -21.78
N THR A 47 9.61 -10.45 -20.90
CA THR A 47 9.75 -9.00 -20.79
C THR A 47 10.05 -8.73 -19.34
N LYS A 48 11.07 -7.92 -19.04
CA LYS A 48 11.38 -7.54 -17.66
C LYS A 48 10.30 -6.57 -17.18
N PHE A 49 9.42 -7.04 -16.31
CA PHE A 49 8.43 -6.20 -15.67
C PHE A 49 8.27 -6.55 -14.20
N THR A 50 7.76 -5.61 -13.43
CA THR A 50 7.44 -5.79 -12.02
C THR A 50 5.99 -5.40 -11.80
N LEU A 51 5.21 -6.33 -11.26
CA LEU A 51 3.85 -6.07 -10.80
C LEU A 51 3.88 -5.80 -9.30
N ASP A 52 3.37 -4.65 -8.90
CA ASP A 52 3.29 -4.23 -7.52
C ASP A 52 1.83 -3.97 -7.15
N VAL A 53 1.30 -4.66 -6.14
CA VAL A 53 -0.08 -4.53 -5.69
C VAL A 53 -0.10 -4.21 -4.21
N ASN A 54 -0.86 -3.20 -3.81
CA ASN A 54 -1.08 -2.83 -2.42
C ASN A 54 -2.56 -2.62 -2.14
N VAL A 55 -3.00 -3.15 -1.00
CA VAL A 55 -4.33 -2.91 -0.46
C VAL A 55 -4.16 -2.29 0.92
N THR A 56 -4.87 -1.20 1.14
CA THR A 56 -4.83 -0.46 2.40
C THR A 56 -6.25 -0.24 2.89
N ASN A 57 -6.50 -0.57 4.16
CA ASN A 57 -7.74 -0.27 4.85
C ASN A 57 -7.42 0.64 6.03
N ARG A 58 -8.21 1.70 6.23
CA ARG A 58 -8.03 2.66 7.32
C ARG A 58 -9.38 3.02 7.91
N VAL A 59 -9.40 3.33 9.19
CA VAL A 59 -10.55 3.91 9.89
C VAL A 59 -10.09 5.23 10.50
N ARG A 60 -10.79 6.32 10.23
CA ARG A 60 -10.42 7.67 10.70
C ARG A 60 -11.65 8.45 11.17
N PRO A 61 -11.53 9.36 12.15
CA PRO A 61 -12.63 10.22 12.56
C PRO A 61 -13.06 11.14 11.42
N SER A 62 -14.37 11.33 11.27
CA SER A 62 -14.98 12.22 10.29
C SER A 62 -14.57 13.66 10.53
N ARG A 63 -14.33 14.39 9.42
CA ARG A 63 -13.98 15.82 9.46
C ARG A 63 -15.18 16.71 9.79
N ASN A 64 -16.40 16.23 9.49
CA ASN A 64 -17.61 17.06 9.50
C ASN A 64 -18.65 16.60 10.54
N ILE A 65 -18.66 15.31 10.91
CA ILE A 65 -19.68 14.73 11.80
C ILE A 65 -19.01 14.29 13.09
N ARG A 66 -19.49 14.80 14.24
CA ARG A 66 -18.94 14.42 15.56
C ARG A 66 -19.20 12.95 15.88
N ASN A 67 -18.22 12.30 16.50
CA ASN A 67 -18.28 10.90 16.92
C ASN A 67 -18.53 9.88 15.80
N LEU A 68 -18.35 10.26 14.53
CA LEU A 68 -18.43 9.35 13.41
C LEU A 68 -17.02 8.95 12.97
N SER A 69 -16.77 7.65 12.87
CA SER A 69 -15.56 7.11 12.22
C SER A 69 -15.92 6.57 10.84
N ILE A 70 -15.08 6.87 9.85
CA ILE A 70 -15.26 6.46 8.46
C ILE A 70 -14.18 5.43 8.12
N GLY A 71 -14.61 4.29 7.59
CA GLY A 71 -13.73 3.30 6.98
C GLY A 71 -13.41 3.68 5.54
N GLU A 72 -12.13 3.73 5.20
CA GLU A 72 -11.61 4.01 3.87
C GLU A 72 -10.78 2.80 3.40
N SER A 73 -11.06 2.31 2.20
CA SER A 73 -10.26 1.27 1.55
C SER A 73 -9.70 1.80 0.24
N ALA A 74 -8.43 1.52 -0.01
CA ALA A 74 -7.76 1.88 -1.24
C ALA A 74 -6.89 0.72 -1.72
N ALA A 75 -7.06 0.35 -2.97
CA ALA A 75 -6.22 -0.62 -3.66
C ALA A 75 -5.48 0.08 -4.80
N PHE A 76 -4.19 -0.21 -4.92
CA PHE A 76 -3.32 0.33 -5.97
C PHE A 76 -2.57 -0.82 -6.60
N PHE A 77 -2.43 -0.77 -7.93
CA PHE A 77 -1.53 -1.63 -8.66
C PHE A 77 -0.62 -0.75 -9.52
N THR A 78 0.65 -1.14 -9.62
CA THR A 78 1.64 -0.50 -10.47
C THR A 78 2.28 -1.58 -11.31
N LEU A 79 2.33 -1.36 -12.62
CA LEU A 79 3.05 -2.22 -13.56
C LEU A 79 4.23 -1.43 -14.09
N THR A 80 5.43 -1.87 -13.75
CA THR A 80 6.68 -1.23 -14.20
C THR A 80 7.32 -2.13 -15.23
N PHE A 81 7.62 -1.60 -16.40
CA PHE A 81 8.41 -2.30 -17.41
C PHE A 81 9.83 -1.72 -17.44
N SER A 82 10.81 -2.59 -17.50
CA SER A 82 12.24 -2.25 -17.58
C SER A 82 12.81 -2.70 -18.92
N ASP A 83 13.87 -2.06 -19.39
CA ASP A 83 14.58 -2.41 -20.62
C ASP A 83 13.72 -2.41 -21.92
N ILE A 84 12.60 -1.67 -21.93
CA ILE A 84 11.66 -1.62 -23.07
C ILE A 84 12.34 -1.07 -24.33
N PHE A 85 13.25 -0.11 -24.18
CA PHE A 85 13.88 0.63 -25.28
C PHE A 85 15.34 0.23 -25.57
N PHE A 86 15.93 -0.68 -24.78
CA PHE A 86 17.31 -1.13 -24.98
C PHE A 86 17.36 -2.60 -25.42
N LYS A 87 16.82 -2.84 -26.61
CA LYS A 87 17.10 -4.05 -27.39
C LYS A 87 18.03 -3.66 -28.53
N GLY A 88 19.33 -3.58 -28.24
CA GLY A 88 20.31 -3.22 -29.28
C GLY A 88 21.72 -2.95 -28.76
N LYS A 89 22.45 -4.01 -28.41
CA LYS A 89 23.84 -4.23 -28.85
C LYS A 89 24.03 -5.72 -29.07
#